data_AF-A0A2P8ECN9-F1
#
_entry.id   AF-A0A2P8ECN9-F1
#
_cell.length_a   1.000
_cell.length_b   1.000
_cell.length_c   1.000
_cell.angle_alpha   90.00
_cell.angle_beta   90.00
_cell.angle_gamma   90.00
#
_symmetry.space_group_name_H-M   'P 1'
#
loop_
_entity.id
_entity.type
_entity.pdbx_description
1 polymer ?
#
loop_
_entity_poly.entity_id
_entity_poly.type
_entity_poly.pdbx_seq_one_letter_code
_entity_poly.pdbx_strand_id
1 'polypeptide(L)'
;MDIKFLGIILSLFFILEISGKDIQVVYKYEEPLDKSGMTFYRKTSKDYLDRGDMILRNAEKDLLKIAKEKRANVVEIYVLEKVNGEIPTESQIGRFGFVSLLYVLKKSN
;
A
#
# COMPACT_ATOMS: atom_id res chain seq x y z
N MET A 1 37.83 32.21 6.57
CA MET A 1 36.55 31.49 6.40
C MET A 1 36.50 30.46 7.51
N ASP A 2 35.81 30.79 8.60
CA ASP A 2 35.96 30.09 9.87
C ASP A 2 35.38 28.67 9.83
N ILE A 3 36.19 27.70 10.24
CA ILE A 3 35.85 26.28 10.36
C ILE A 3 34.58 26.05 11.21
N LYS A 4 34.24 27.01 12.07
CA LYS A 4 33.03 26.99 12.91
C LYS A 4 31.72 27.16 12.12
N PHE A 5 31.76 27.79 10.94
CA PHE A 5 30.55 28.03 10.13
C PHE A 5 30.14 26.81 9.30
N LEU A 6 31.09 25.93 8.95
CA LEU A 6 30.81 24.72 8.19
C LEU A 6 30.09 23.64 9.02
N GLY A 7 30.38 23.59 10.33
CA GLY A 7 29.78 22.60 11.24
C GLY A 7 28.28 22.81 11.48
N ILE A 8 27.81 24.07 11.42
CA ILE A 8 26.40 24.41 11.66
C ILE A 8 25.53 23.95 10.48
N ILE A 9 25.99 24.11 9.24
CA ILE A 9 25.26 23.67 8.04
C ILE A 9 25.19 22.14 7.97
N LEU A 10 26.24 21.43 8.39
CA LEU A 10 26.24 19.96 8.41
C LEU A 10 25.31 19.38 9.50
N SER A 11 25.18 20.07 10.64
CA SER A 11 24.25 19.67 11.70
C SER A 11 22.77 19.93 11.35
N LEU A 12 22.49 20.89 10.46
CA LEU A 12 21.13 21.19 10.02
C LEU A 12 20.57 20.14 9.04
N PHE A 13 21.44 19.45 8.29
CA PHE A 13 21.04 18.37 7.39
C PHE A 13 20.69 17.07 8.13
N PHE A 14 21.32 16.81 9.29
CA PHE A 14 21.09 15.57 10.05
C PHE A 14 19.78 15.54 10.84
N ILE A 15 19.13 16.69 11.04
CA ILE A 15 17.83 16.77 11.74
C ILE A 15 16.64 16.53 10.76
N LEU A 16 16.89 16.53 9.45
CA LEU A 16 15.84 16.34 8.44
C LEU A 16 15.48 14.88 8.13
N GLU A 17 16.19 13.89 8.67
CA GLU A 17 15.99 12.47 8.32
C GLU A 17 15.30 11.59 9.38
N ILE A 18 14.92 12.11 10.56
CA ILE A 18 14.38 11.26 11.66
C ILE A 18 12.92 11.59 12.03
N SER A 19 12.06 11.83 11.05
CA SER A 19 10.60 11.84 11.29
C SER A 19 9.82 11.05 10.25
N GLY A 20 10.38 9.94 9.77
CA GLY A 20 9.59 8.90 9.13
C GLY A 20 8.78 8.17 10.18
N LYS A 21 7.57 8.65 10.51
CA LYS A 21 6.56 7.74 11.08
C LYS A 21 6.31 6.69 10.00
N ASP A 22 6.83 5.48 10.21
CA ASP A 22 6.55 4.37 9.30
C ASP A 22 5.03 4.24 9.16
N ILE A 23 4.56 4.20 7.91
CA ILE A 23 3.14 4.08 7.61
C ILE A 23 2.69 2.71 8.09
N GLN A 24 1.80 2.69 9.08
CA GLN A 24 1.27 1.45 9.64
C GLN A 24 0.19 0.86 8.71
N VAL A 25 0.37 -0.38 8.29
CA VAL A 25 -0.65 -1.13 7.55
C VAL A 25 -1.44 -1.99 8.52
N VAL A 26 -2.77 -1.86 8.50
CA VAL A 26 -3.68 -2.63 9.36
C VAL A 26 -4.65 -3.41 8.48
N TYR A 27 -4.60 -4.74 8.55
CA TYR A 27 -5.56 -5.59 7.87
C TYR A 27 -6.79 -5.82 8.74
N LYS A 28 -7.97 -5.73 8.11
CA LYS A 28 -9.27 -6.04 8.70
C LYS A 28 -9.91 -7.16 7.87
N TYR A 29 -10.36 -8.19 8.57
CA TYR A 29 -10.94 -9.39 7.96
C TYR A 29 -12.46 -9.33 7.82
N GLU A 30 -13.11 -8.47 8.60
CA GLU A 30 -14.56 -8.26 8.56
C GLU A 30 -14.88 -7.08 7.66
N GLU A 31 -15.84 -7.24 6.76
CA GLU A 31 -16.32 -6.15 5.92
C GLU A 31 -16.97 -5.05 6.79
N PRO A 32 -16.63 -3.77 6.59
CA PRO A 32 -17.13 -2.72 7.45
C PRO A 32 -18.60 -2.45 7.16
N LEU A 33 -19.40 -2.30 8.23
CA LEU A 33 -20.83 -1.97 8.13
C LEU A 33 -21.04 -0.59 7.50
N ASP A 34 -20.14 0.35 7.77
CA ASP A 34 -20.12 1.67 7.15
C ASP A 34 -18.93 1.78 6.20
N LYS A 35 -19.24 1.98 4.90
CA LYS A 35 -18.24 2.17 3.84
C LYS A 35 -17.97 3.65 3.54
N SER A 36 -18.62 4.57 4.27
CA SER A 36 -18.49 6.00 4.06
C SER A 36 -17.04 6.45 4.29
N GLY A 37 -16.48 7.20 3.33
CA GLY A 37 -15.09 7.66 3.39
C GLY A 37 -14.04 6.59 3.07
N MET A 38 -14.46 5.36 2.72
CA MET A 38 -13.55 4.32 2.20
C MET A 38 -13.42 4.42 0.69
N THR A 39 -12.26 4.02 0.18
CA THR A 39 -11.96 4.00 -1.25
C THR A 39 -11.82 2.56 -1.73
N PHE A 40 -12.50 2.23 -2.83
CA PHE A 40 -12.33 0.95 -3.50
C PHE A 40 -11.06 0.93 -4.34
N TYR A 41 -10.31 -0.16 -4.26
CA TYR A 41 -9.09 -0.37 -5.03
C TYR A 41 -9.04 -1.80 -5.55
N ARG A 42 -8.80 -1.96 -6.85
CA ARG A 42 -8.63 -3.27 -7.49
C ARG A 42 -7.29 -3.35 -8.18
N LYS A 43 -6.55 -4.43 -7.91
CA LYS A 43 -5.30 -4.77 -8.60
C LYS A 43 -5.50 -6.09 -9.33
N THR A 44 -5.39 -6.05 -10.64
CA THR A 44 -5.37 -7.25 -11.49
C THR A 44 -3.93 -7.56 -11.87
N SER A 45 -3.58 -8.85 -11.87
CA SER A 45 -2.28 -9.29 -12.36
C SER A 45 -2.15 -9.11 -13.87
N LYS A 46 -0.90 -9.10 -14.35
CA LYS A 46 -0.54 -9.16 -15.77
C LYS A 46 -0.11 -10.58 -16.20
N ASP A 47 -0.05 -11.52 -15.27
CA ASP A 47 0.40 -12.90 -15.48
C ASP A 47 -0.64 -13.88 -14.92
N TYR A 48 -0.90 -14.96 -15.66
CA TYR A 48 -1.81 -16.03 -15.26
C TYR A 48 -1.24 -16.90 -14.12
N LEU A 49 0.07 -16.81 -13.85
CA LEU A 49 0.74 -17.56 -12.79
C LEU A 49 0.68 -16.85 -11.43
N ASP A 50 0.30 -15.58 -11.41
CA ASP A 50 0.31 -14.78 -10.19
C ASP A 50 -0.76 -15.23 -9.20
N ARG A 51 -0.32 -15.51 -7.97
CA ARG A 51 -1.21 -15.83 -6.86
C ARG A 51 -1.75 -14.57 -6.20
N GLY A 52 -2.97 -14.66 -5.68
CA GLY A 52 -3.66 -13.57 -5.00
C GLY A 52 -2.83 -12.92 -3.89
N ASP A 53 -2.01 -13.68 -3.15
CA ASP A 53 -1.13 -13.12 -2.10
C ASP A 53 -0.02 -12.23 -2.65
N MET A 54 0.54 -12.59 -3.82
CA MET A 54 1.55 -11.75 -4.46
C MET A 54 0.91 -10.47 -5.01
N ILE A 55 -0.28 -10.60 -5.60
CA ILE A 55 -1.06 -9.46 -6.08
C ILE A 55 -1.42 -8.53 -4.91
N LEU A 56 -1.79 -9.08 -3.75
CA LEU A 56 -2.07 -8.33 -2.52
C LEU A 56 -0.85 -7.55 -2.05
N ARG A 57 0.34 -8.17 -1.99
CA ARG A 57 1.58 -7.47 -1.63
C ARG A 57 1.92 -6.33 -2.59
N ASN A 58 1.63 -6.51 -3.88
CA ASN A 58 1.83 -5.45 -4.87
C ASN A 58 0.80 -4.33 -4.71
N ALA A 59 -0.46 -4.65 -4.40
CA ALA A 59 -1.48 -3.67 -4.05
C ALA A 59 -1.10 -2.89 -2.79
N GLU A 60 -0.57 -3.55 -1.76
CA GLU A 60 -0.09 -2.91 -0.52
C GLU A 60 1.00 -1.88 -0.80
N LYS A 61 1.99 -2.21 -1.64
CA LYS A 61 3.03 -1.25 -2.06
C LYS A 61 2.45 0.00 -2.73
N ASP A 62 1.43 -0.18 -3.57
CA ASP A 62 0.75 0.94 -4.22
C ASP A 62 0.00 1.80 -3.18
N LEU A 63 -0.69 1.16 -2.23
CA LEU A 63 -1.40 1.87 -1.16
C LEU A 63 -0.45 2.61 -0.20
N LEU A 64 0.72 2.04 0.10
CA LEU A 64 1.77 2.70 0.87
C LEU A 64 2.29 3.95 0.16
N LYS A 65 2.46 3.89 -1.17
CA LYS A 65 2.84 5.06 -1.98
C LYS A 65 1.76 6.14 -1.91
N ILE A 66 0.49 5.76 -2.07
CA ILE A 66 -0.65 6.69 -1.97
C ILE A 66 -0.71 7.32 -0.56
N ALA A 67 -0.51 6.53 0.48
CA ALA A 67 -0.50 7.00 1.86
C ALA A 67 0.62 8.01 2.12
N LYS A 68 1.82 7.77 1.58
CA LYS A 68 2.94 8.70 1.62
C LYS A 68 2.62 10.02 0.92
N GLU A 69 2.06 9.96 -0.28
CA GLU A 69 1.62 11.15 -1.05
C GLU A 69 0.56 11.97 -0.30
N LYS A 70 -0.36 11.28 0.41
CA LYS A 70 -1.44 11.87 1.19
C LYS A 70 -1.03 12.30 2.62
N ARG A 71 0.24 12.08 3.01
CA ARG A 71 0.74 12.28 4.38
C ARG A 71 -0.14 11.59 5.43
N ALA A 72 -0.56 10.37 5.13
CA ALA A 72 -1.25 9.49 6.07
C ALA A 72 -0.25 8.65 6.84
N ASN A 73 -0.59 8.31 8.09
CA ASN A 73 0.27 7.49 8.96
C ASN A 73 -0.24 6.06 9.08
N VAL A 74 -1.51 5.82 8.72
CA VAL A 74 -2.16 4.51 8.80
C VAL A 74 -2.92 4.23 7.51
N VAL A 75 -2.74 3.02 6.99
CA VAL A 75 -3.55 2.45 5.91
C VAL A 75 -4.31 1.27 6.48
N GLU A 76 -5.62 1.39 6.55
CA GLU A 76 -6.49 0.30 6.95
C GLU A 76 -7.03 -0.38 5.69
N ILE A 77 -6.81 -1.68 5.55
CA ILE A 77 -7.13 -2.46 4.35
C ILE A 77 -8.13 -3.56 4.72
N TYR A 78 -9.22 -3.59 3.97
CA TYR A 78 -10.23 -4.63 3.99
C TYR A 78 -10.12 -5.44 2.69
N VAL A 79 -9.79 -6.72 2.80
CA VAL A 79 -9.68 -7.60 1.63
C VAL A 79 -11.08 -8.15 1.32
N LEU A 80 -11.70 -7.65 0.26
CA LEU A 80 -13.03 -8.12 -0.16
C LEU A 80 -12.95 -9.41 -0.96
N GLU A 81 -11.99 -9.48 -1.87
CA GLU A 81 -11.85 -10.62 -2.77
C GLU A 81 -10.37 -10.87 -3.09
N LYS A 82 -10.00 -12.14 -3.17
CA LYS A 82 -8.66 -12.58 -3.53
C LYS A 82 -8.76 -13.78 -4.48
N VAL A 83 -8.43 -13.56 -5.74
CA VAL A 83 -8.53 -14.55 -6.82
C VAL A 83 -7.14 -14.82 -7.40
N ASN A 84 -6.80 -16.10 -7.55
CA ASN A 84 -5.56 -16.51 -8.19
C ASN A 84 -5.67 -16.44 -9.71
N GLY A 85 -4.54 -16.28 -10.39
CA GLY A 85 -4.47 -16.55 -11.81
C GLY A 85 -4.72 -18.03 -12.11
N GLU A 86 -5.32 -18.27 -13.26
CA GLU A 86 -5.63 -19.60 -13.79
C GLU A 86 -5.02 -19.71 -15.18
N ILE A 87 -4.13 -20.70 -15.34
CA ILE A 87 -3.45 -20.98 -16.60
C ILE A 87 -4.50 -21.47 -17.62
N PRO A 88 -4.50 -20.95 -18.86
CA PRO A 88 -5.36 -21.47 -19.91
C PRO A 88 -5.09 -22.96 -20.14
N THR A 89 -6.16 -23.73 -20.34
CA THR A 89 -6.09 -25.11 -20.80
C THR A 89 -6.67 -25.19 -22.22
N GLU A 90 -6.52 -26.32 -22.89
CA GLU A 90 -7.07 -26.52 -24.24
C GLU A 90 -8.59 -26.29 -24.30
N SER A 91 -9.29 -26.46 -23.18
CA SER A 91 -10.75 -26.32 -23.08
C SER A 91 -11.22 -25.06 -22.35
N GLN A 92 -10.31 -24.26 -21.77
CA GLN A 92 -10.68 -23.09 -20.96
C GLN A 92 -9.75 -21.89 -21.21
N ILE A 93 -10.37 -20.73 -21.41
CA ILE A 93 -9.64 -19.46 -21.45
C ILE A 93 -9.14 -19.18 -20.03
N GLY A 94 -7.84 -18.95 -19.90
CA GLY A 94 -7.20 -18.62 -18.62
C GLY A 94 -7.74 -17.32 -18.06
N ARG A 95 -7.50 -17.09 -16.77
CA ARG A 95 -8.00 -15.91 -16.05
C ARG A 95 -6.88 -15.24 -15.27
N PHE A 96 -6.76 -13.93 -15.38
CA PHE A 96 -5.84 -13.18 -14.52
C PHE A 96 -6.35 -13.14 -13.08
N GLY A 97 -5.44 -13.37 -12.13
CA GLY A 97 -5.73 -13.17 -10.72
C GLY A 97 -5.98 -11.70 -10.42
N PHE A 98 -6.69 -11.43 -9.34
CA PHE A 98 -6.90 -10.07 -8.86
C PHE A 98 -7.20 -10.03 -7.37
N VAL A 99 -7.03 -8.84 -6.78
CA VAL A 99 -7.52 -8.53 -5.43
C VAL A 99 -8.41 -7.29 -5.48
N SER A 100 -9.49 -7.34 -4.71
CA SER A 100 -10.43 -6.23 -4.52
C SER A 100 -10.36 -5.81 -3.05
N LEU A 101 -10.06 -4.53 -2.82
CA LEU A 101 -9.82 -3.96 -1.50
C LEU A 101 -10.75 -2.76 -1.25
N LEU A 102 -11.18 -2.58 0.00
CA LEU A 102 -11.52 -1.25 0.51
C LEU A 102 -10.36 -0.78 1.37
N TYR A 103 -10.04 0.50 1.29
CA TYR A 103 -9.05 1.09 2.16
C TYR A 103 -9.47 2.47 2.67
N VAL A 104 -8.96 2.83 3.84
CA VAL A 104 -9.06 4.18 4.38
C VAL A 104 -7.69 4.64 4.89
N LEU A 105 -7.39 5.90 4.63
CA LEU A 105 -6.16 6.55 5.06
C LEU A 105 -6.47 7.39 6.30
N LYS A 106 -5.72 7.17 7.38
CA LYS A 106 -5.89 7.91 8.64
C LYS A 106 -4.59 8.65 8.99
N LYS A 107 -4.72 9.84 9.56
CA LYS A 107 -3.62 10.53 10.24
C LYS A 107 -3.63 10.03 11.69
N SER A 108 -2.49 9.56 12.17
CA SER A 108 -2.32 9.36 13.61
C SER A 108 -2.40 10.73 14.27
N ASN A 109 -3.35 10.89 15.20
CA ASN A 109 -3.32 11.99 16.17
C ASN A 109 -2.01 11.95 16.97
#